data_AF-A0A4V1V3U8-F1
#
_entry.id   AF-A0A4V1V3U8-F1
#
_cell.length_a   1.000
_cell.length_b   1.000
_cell.length_c   1.000
_cell.angle_alpha   90.00
_cell.angle_beta   90.00
_cell.angle_gamma   90.00
#
_symmetry.space_group_name_H-M   'P 1'
#
loop_
_entity.id
_entity.type
_entity.pdbx_description
1 polymer ?
#
loop_
_entity_poly.entity_id
_entity_poly.type
_entity_poly.pdbx_seq_one_letter_code
_entity_poly.pdbx_strand_id
1 'polypeptide(L)'
;MIESRSKRPKRLWIAAIMNVILGLLSISFLVFLATTARVPEELRITGGMTAFAAATAGFMVISSVMALLGKPSWRQLMLSAALIYYGSILAQNFNFLVSGSETLVPAQKLASNAVRSGLEIAINLWALLSTKTRDYFRSIPSAP
;
A
#
# COMPACT_ATOMS: atom_id res chain seq x y z
N MET A 1 31.83 19.76 -12.96
CA MET A 1 31.09 18.52 -12.65
C MET A 1 29.61 18.82 -12.80
N ILE A 2 29.01 18.44 -13.93
CA ILE A 2 27.56 18.59 -14.12
C ILE A 2 26.93 17.40 -13.40
N GLU A 3 26.40 17.64 -12.21
CA GLU A 3 25.51 16.71 -11.52
C GLU A 3 24.36 16.37 -12.49
N SER A 4 24.46 15.26 -13.20
CA SER A 4 23.30 14.73 -13.90
C SER A 4 22.32 14.31 -12.82
N ARG A 5 21.37 15.17 -12.45
CA ARG A 5 20.21 14.79 -11.64
C ARG A 5 19.56 13.62 -12.36
N SER A 6 19.86 12.40 -11.91
CA SER A 6 19.27 11.19 -12.44
C SER A 6 17.76 11.36 -12.37
N LYS A 7 17.13 11.47 -13.54
CA LYS A 7 15.70 11.76 -13.62
C LYS A 7 14.95 10.61 -12.95
N ARG A 8 14.11 10.93 -11.96
CA ARG A 8 13.34 9.94 -11.19
C ARG A 8 12.64 8.96 -12.15
N PRO A 9 12.82 7.64 -11.96
CA PRO A 9 12.16 6.65 -12.82
C PRO A 9 10.64 6.82 -12.77
N LYS A 10 9.98 6.88 -13.94
CA LYS A 10 8.51 6.97 -14.02
C LYS A 10 7.79 5.86 -13.24
N ARG A 11 8.40 4.66 -13.17
CA ARG A 11 7.88 3.50 -12.44
C ARG A 11 7.77 3.74 -10.93
N LEU A 12 8.76 4.41 -10.35
CA LEU A 12 8.76 4.80 -8.93
C LEU A 12 7.62 5.79 -8.64
N TRP A 13 7.43 6.76 -9.53
CA TRP A 13 6.32 7.72 -9.44
C TRP A 13 4.95 7.04 -9.45
N ILE A 14 4.75 6.10 -10.39
CA ILE A 14 3.48 5.37 -10.51
C ILE A 14 3.17 4.61 -9.22
N ALA A 15 4.11 3.77 -8.74
CA ALA A 15 3.87 2.97 -7.54
C ALA A 15 3.69 3.83 -6.29
N ALA A 16 4.49 4.90 -6.13
CA ALA A 16 4.41 5.73 -4.94
C ALA A 16 3.15 6.60 -4.90
N ILE A 17 2.75 7.21 -6.02
CA ILE A 17 1.49 7.96 -6.09
C ILE A 17 0.31 7.04 -5.83
N MET A 18 0.28 5.86 -6.45
CA MET A 18 -0.76 4.87 -6.23
C MET A 18 -0.88 4.49 -4.74
N ASN A 19 0.24 4.14 -4.10
CA ASN A 19 0.27 3.81 -2.67
C ASN A 19 -0.20 4.98 -1.79
N VAL A 20 0.21 6.22 -2.09
CA VAL A 20 -0.23 7.40 -1.34
C VAL A 20 -1.73 7.59 -1.46
N ILE A 21 -2.28 7.52 -2.68
CA ILE A 21 -3.73 7.69 -2.90
C ILE A 21 -4.51 6.60 -2.18
N LEU A 22 -4.10 5.33 -2.33
CA LEU A 22 -4.81 4.20 -1.71
C LEU A 22 -4.70 4.21 -0.18
N GLY A 23 -3.53 4.56 0.36
CA GLY A 23 -3.34 4.70 1.80
C GLY A 23 -4.19 5.83 2.39
N LEU A 24 -4.25 6.99 1.72
CA LEU A 24 -5.11 8.11 2.14
C LEU A 24 -6.59 7.74 2.06
N LEU A 25 -7.04 7.12 0.97
CA LEU A 25 -8.42 6.65 0.84
C LEU A 25 -8.77 5.67 1.96
N SER A 26 -7.88 4.73 2.29
CA SER A 26 -8.09 3.80 3.40
C SER A 26 -8.25 4.50 4.74
N ILE A 27 -7.39 5.48 5.03
CA ILE A 27 -7.48 6.27 6.27
C ILE A 27 -8.81 7.03 6.30
N SER A 28 -9.22 7.65 5.19
CA SER A 28 -10.51 8.33 5.09
C SER A 28 -11.69 7.39 5.35
N PHE A 29 -11.66 6.17 4.80
CA PHE A 29 -12.69 5.16 5.06
C PHE A 29 -12.69 4.69 6.52
N LEU A 30 -11.53 4.53 7.15
CA LEU A 30 -11.46 4.18 8.58
C LEU A 30 -12.07 5.29 9.46
N VAL A 31 -11.76 6.56 9.15
CA VAL A 31 -12.37 7.71 9.85
C VAL A 31 -13.87 7.73 9.64
N PHE A 32 -14.34 7.50 8.41
CA PHE A 32 -15.77 7.41 8.11
C PHE A 32 -16.45 6.29 8.91
N LEU A 33 -15.87 5.09 8.94
CA LEU A 33 -16.41 3.95 9.70
C LEU A 33 -16.42 4.21 11.21
N ALA A 34 -15.42 4.91 11.75
CA ALA A 34 -15.34 5.25 13.17
C ALA A 34 -16.38 6.30 13.59
N THR A 35 -16.77 7.20 12.68
CA THR A 35 -17.64 8.35 12.98
C THR A 35 -19.10 8.14 12.61
N THR A 36 -19.40 7.18 11.72
CA THR A 36 -20.75 7.02 11.16
C THR A 36 -21.56 5.99 11.95
N ALA A 37 -22.71 6.41 12.49
CA ALA A 37 -23.64 5.53 13.22
C ALA A 37 -24.43 4.55 12.32
N ARG A 38 -24.20 4.56 11.01
CA ARG A 38 -24.88 3.74 10.00
C ARG A 38 -24.23 2.37 9.77
N VAL A 39 -23.15 2.05 10.49
CA VAL A 39 -22.43 0.78 10.34
C VAL A 39 -23.04 -0.23 11.32
N PRO A 40 -23.61 -1.35 10.84
CA PRO A 40 -24.10 -2.43 11.70
C PRO A 40 -23.00 -2.89 12.66
N GLU A 41 -23.38 -3.27 13.88
CA GLU A 41 -22.42 -3.63 14.92
C GLU A 41 -21.59 -4.86 14.54
N GLU A 42 -22.14 -5.76 13.71
CA GLU A 42 -21.41 -6.93 13.21
C GLU A 42 -20.26 -6.57 12.25
N LEU A 43 -20.29 -5.37 11.66
CA LEU A 43 -19.26 -4.86 10.75
C LEU A 43 -18.32 -3.86 11.44
N ARG A 44 -18.51 -3.59 12.74
CA ARG A 44 -17.61 -2.71 13.48
C ARG A 44 -16.27 -3.40 13.69
N ILE A 45 -15.25 -2.81 13.08
CA ILE A 45 -13.87 -3.22 13.22
C ILE A 45 -13.43 -3.02 14.67
N THR A 46 -12.84 -4.04 15.29
CA THR A 46 -12.30 -3.91 16.66
C THR A 46 -11.26 -2.78 16.73
N GLY A 47 -11.13 -2.13 17.88
CA GLY A 47 -10.18 -1.01 18.05
C GLY A 47 -8.74 -1.39 17.66
N GLY A 48 -8.32 -2.62 17.98
CA GLY A 48 -7.01 -3.15 17.58
C GLY A 48 -6.82 -3.28 16.08
N MET A 49 -7.82 -3.81 15.35
CA MET A 49 -7.78 -3.91 13.89
C MET A 49 -7.81 -2.53 13.23
N THR A 50 -8.56 -1.57 13.76
CA THR A 50 -8.58 -0.18 13.28
C THR A 50 -7.22 0.48 13.45
N ALA A 51 -6.58 0.33 14.62
CA ALA A 51 -5.25 0.85 14.88
C ALA A 51 -4.20 0.23 13.94
N PHE A 52 -4.26 -1.09 13.74
CA PHE A 52 -3.38 -1.79 12.81
C PHE A 52 -3.58 -1.33 11.35
N ALA A 53 -4.83 -1.20 10.90
CA ALA A 53 -5.15 -0.73 9.56
C ALA A 53 -4.69 0.72 9.34
N ALA A 54 -4.89 1.60 10.32
CA ALA A 54 -4.42 2.99 10.26
C ALA A 54 -2.89 3.07 10.25
N ALA A 55 -2.21 2.27 11.09
CA ALA A 55 -0.75 2.24 11.17
C ALA A 55 -0.12 1.72 9.87
N THR A 56 -0.65 0.64 9.30
CA THR A 56 -0.14 0.08 8.04
C THR A 56 -0.40 1.00 6.85
N ALA A 57 -1.59 1.59 6.75
CA ALA A 57 -1.90 2.59 5.72
C ALA A 57 -1.00 3.84 5.85
N GLY A 58 -0.85 4.36 7.07
CA GLY A 58 0.01 5.51 7.37
C GLY A 58 1.48 5.23 7.04
N PHE A 59 1.98 4.06 7.44
CA PHE A 59 3.34 3.62 7.12
C PHE A 59 3.56 3.48 5.61
N MET A 60 2.57 2.97 4.86
CA MET A 60 2.62 2.90 3.39
C MET A 60 2.68 4.29 2.75
N VAL A 61 1.90 5.26 3.24
CA VAL A 61 1.95 6.66 2.76
C VAL A 61 3.31 7.29 3.04
N ILE A 62 3.76 7.25 4.30
CA ILE A 62 5.03 7.87 4.73
C ILE A 62 6.20 7.26 3.96
N SER A 63 6.24 5.93 3.86
CA SER A 63 7.32 5.25 3.15
C SER A 63 7.35 5.55 1.65
N SER A 64 6.18 5.68 1.02
CA SER A 64 6.07 6.07 -0.38
C SER A 64 6.52 7.52 -0.63
N VAL A 65 6.15 8.45 0.25
CA VAL A 65 6.61 9.85 0.17
C VAL A 65 8.12 9.94 0.37
N MET A 66 8.68 9.23 1.36
CA MET A 66 10.12 9.24 1.63
C MET A 66 10.93 8.59 0.51
N ALA A 67 10.41 7.53 -0.12
CA ALA A 67 11.00 6.95 -1.31
C ALA A 67 10.99 7.95 -2.49
N LEU A 68 9.91 8.72 -2.66
CA LEU A 68 9.86 9.79 -3.66
C LEU A 68 10.83 10.91 -3.35
N LEU A 69 11.07 11.26 -2.08
CA LEU A 69 12.10 12.23 -1.70
C LEU A 69 13.53 11.78 -2.00
N GLY A 70 13.72 10.53 -2.44
CA GLY A 70 15.01 10.00 -2.85
C GLY A 70 15.80 9.36 -1.72
N LYS A 71 15.19 9.06 -0.57
CA LYS A 71 15.90 8.39 0.52
C LYS A 71 16.13 6.90 0.21
N PRO A 72 17.38 6.40 0.12
CA PRO A 72 17.66 5.04 -0.37
C PRO A 72 17.09 3.93 0.53
N SER A 73 17.19 4.09 1.85
CA SER A 73 16.67 3.13 2.84
C SER A 73 15.14 2.95 2.74
N TRP A 74 14.44 4.00 2.32
CA TRP A 74 12.99 4.02 2.22
C TRP A 74 12.45 3.26 1.01
N ARG A 75 13.29 2.93 0.03
CA ARG A 75 12.91 2.04 -1.09
C ARG A 75 12.45 0.68 -0.58
N GLN A 76 13.22 0.08 0.34
CA GLN A 76 12.88 -1.23 0.91
C GLN A 76 11.71 -1.12 1.88
N LEU A 77 11.65 -0.04 2.67
CA LEU A 77 10.52 0.20 3.57
C LEU A 77 9.20 0.36 2.79
N MET A 78 9.21 1.08 1.67
CA MET A 78 8.04 1.21 0.80
C MET A 78 7.59 -0.14 0.25
N LEU A 79 8.54 -0.99 -0.18
CA LEU A 79 8.21 -2.33 -0.67
C LEU A 79 7.58 -3.17 0.45
N SER A 80 8.21 -3.21 1.63
CA SER A 80 7.69 -3.95 2.78
C SER A 80 6.32 -3.44 3.21
N ALA A 81 6.12 -2.12 3.24
CA ALA A 81 4.83 -1.52 3.57
C ALA A 81 3.74 -1.93 2.58
N ALA A 82 4.03 -1.89 1.27
CA ALA A 82 3.09 -2.32 0.25
C ALA A 82 2.76 -3.82 0.37
N LEU A 83 3.76 -4.67 0.60
CA LEU A 83 3.54 -6.11 0.79
C LEU A 83 2.69 -6.41 2.03
N ILE A 84 2.96 -5.74 3.15
CA ILE A 84 2.17 -5.92 4.39
C ILE A 84 0.74 -5.42 4.17
N TYR A 85 0.59 -4.21 3.64
CA TYR A 85 -0.73 -3.59 3.45
C TYR A 85 -1.59 -4.36 2.44
N TYR A 86 -1.16 -4.48 1.19
CA TYR A 86 -1.94 -5.18 0.17
C TYR A 86 -1.98 -6.70 0.43
N GLY A 87 -0.95 -7.28 1.04
CA GLY A 87 -0.95 -8.68 1.45
C GLY A 87 -1.98 -8.96 2.53
N SER A 88 -2.17 -8.05 3.50
CA SER A 88 -3.22 -8.19 4.50
C SER A 88 -4.62 -8.12 3.88
N ILE A 89 -4.85 -7.21 2.93
CA ILE A 89 -6.11 -7.11 2.19
C ILE A 89 -6.36 -8.37 1.37
N LEU A 90 -5.33 -8.86 0.65
CA LEU A 90 -5.41 -10.07 -0.15
C LEU A 90 -5.74 -11.29 0.72
N ALA A 91 -5.04 -11.46 1.84
CA ALA A 91 -5.27 -12.54 2.79
C ALA A 91 -6.68 -12.47 3.40
N GLN A 92 -7.18 -11.28 3.73
CA GLN A 92 -8.52 -11.08 4.25
C GLN A 92 -9.60 -11.46 3.21
N ASN A 93 -9.47 -10.99 1.96
CA ASN A 93 -10.43 -11.34 0.91
C ASN A 93 -10.39 -12.84 0.59
N PHE A 94 -9.21 -13.45 0.59
CA PHE A 94 -9.06 -14.89 0.40
C PHE A 94 -9.68 -15.69 1.56
N ASN A 95 -9.48 -15.26 2.80
CA ASN A 95 -10.09 -15.88 3.96
C ASN A 95 -11.62 -15.87 3.87
N PHE A 96 -12.23 -14.73 3.50
CA PHE A 96 -13.68 -14.62 3.31
C PHE A 96 -14.21 -15.49 2.15
N LEU A 97 -13.43 -15.68 1.09
CA LEU A 97 -13.77 -16.59 0.00
C LEU A 97 -13.79 -18.05 0.45
N VAL A 98 -12.79 -18.46 1.24
CA VAL A 98 -12.67 -19.84 1.74
C VAL A 98 -13.69 -20.14 2.85
N SER A 99 -14.04 -19.16 3.67
CA SER A 99 -15.01 -19.33 4.76
C SER A 99 -16.47 -19.42 4.29
N GLY A 100 -16.74 -19.25 2.98
CA GLY A 100 -18.09 -19.34 2.43
C GLY A 100 -19.04 -18.25 2.94
N SER A 101 -18.50 -17.10 3.38
CA SER A 101 -19.28 -15.99 3.97
C SER A 101 -20.04 -15.16 2.91
N GLU A 102 -20.59 -15.82 1.89
CA GLU A 102 -21.28 -15.18 0.75
C GLU A 102 -22.49 -14.34 1.17
N THR A 103 -23.04 -14.62 2.36
CA THR A 103 -24.13 -13.85 2.98
C THR A 103 -23.72 -12.43 3.39
N LEU A 104 -22.43 -12.17 3.63
CA LEU A 104 -21.91 -10.86 4.05
C LEU A 104 -21.33 -10.06 2.89
N VAL A 105 -20.59 -10.72 1.98
CA VAL A 105 -19.98 -10.08 0.82
C VAL A 105 -20.05 -11.02 -0.39
N PRO A 106 -20.56 -10.57 -1.56
CA PRO A 106 -20.61 -11.40 -2.76
C PRO A 106 -19.23 -11.90 -3.18
N ALA A 107 -19.11 -13.19 -3.49
CA ALA A 107 -17.85 -13.83 -3.89
C ALA A 107 -17.15 -13.12 -5.08
N GLN A 108 -17.92 -12.62 -6.05
CA GLN A 108 -17.40 -11.84 -7.17
C GLN A 108 -16.66 -10.56 -6.73
N LYS A 109 -17.16 -9.88 -5.69
CA LYS A 109 -16.54 -8.67 -5.16
C LYS A 109 -15.24 -9.01 -4.43
N LEU A 110 -15.22 -10.08 -3.64
CA LEU A 110 -14.03 -10.57 -2.96
C LEU A 110 -12.94 -11.00 -3.95
N ALA A 111 -13.31 -11.73 -5.01
CA ALA A 111 -12.40 -12.15 -6.07
C ALA A 111 -11.82 -10.94 -6.83
N SER A 112 -12.65 -9.96 -7.19
CA SER A 112 -12.20 -8.72 -7.84
C SER A 112 -11.21 -7.94 -6.95
N ASN A 113 -11.52 -7.82 -5.66
CA ASN A 113 -10.63 -7.17 -4.70
C ASN A 113 -9.30 -7.94 -4.54
N ALA A 114 -9.34 -9.27 -4.48
CA ALA A 114 -8.13 -10.09 -4.41
C ALA A 114 -7.24 -9.91 -5.64
N VAL A 115 -7.81 -9.96 -6.85
CA VAL A 115 -7.07 -9.70 -8.09
C VAL A 115 -6.48 -8.30 -8.09
N ARG A 116 -7.27 -7.28 -7.68
CA ARG A 116 -6.80 -5.90 -7.57
C ARG A 116 -5.60 -5.77 -6.62
N SER A 117 -5.69 -6.31 -5.41
CA SER A 117 -4.57 -6.27 -4.46
C SER A 117 -3.35 -7.03 -4.97
N GLY A 118 -3.54 -8.15 -5.67
CA GLY A 118 -2.47 -8.85 -6.37
C GLY A 118 -1.77 -8.00 -7.43
N LEU A 119 -2.53 -7.24 -8.22
CA LEU A 119 -1.99 -6.29 -9.20
C LEU A 119 -1.23 -5.13 -8.53
N GLU A 120 -1.76 -4.59 -7.43
CA GLU A 120 -1.12 -3.52 -6.65
C GLU A 120 0.24 -3.99 -6.07
N ILE A 121 0.32 -5.24 -5.60
CA ILE A 121 1.57 -5.91 -5.21
C ILE A 121 2.52 -6.03 -6.41
N ALA A 122 2.03 -6.54 -7.55
CA ALA A 122 2.84 -6.72 -8.75
C ALA A 122 3.43 -5.40 -9.27
N ILE A 123 2.65 -4.32 -9.24
CA ILE A 123 3.11 -2.96 -9.61
C ILE A 123 4.23 -2.50 -8.69
N ASN A 124 4.08 -2.70 -7.36
CA ASN A 124 5.12 -2.34 -6.39
C ASN A 124 6.41 -3.14 -6.60
N LEU A 125 6.30 -4.45 -6.85
CA LEU A 125 7.44 -5.31 -7.17
C LEU A 125 8.13 -4.86 -8.45
N TRP A 126 7.37 -4.65 -9.53
CA TRP A 126 7.87 -4.19 -10.82
C TRP A 126 8.58 -2.83 -10.70
N ALA A 127 8.03 -1.91 -9.93
CA ALA A 127 8.59 -0.58 -9.75
C ALA A 127 9.87 -0.60 -8.90
N LEU A 128 9.87 -1.30 -7.75
CA LEU A 128 10.93 -1.20 -6.74
C LEU A 128 12.06 -2.23 -6.94
N LEU A 129 11.80 -3.37 -7.57
CA LEU A 129 12.82 -4.37 -7.89
C LEU A 129 13.51 -4.12 -9.24
N SER A 130 12.96 -3.25 -10.09
CA SER A 130 13.55 -2.87 -11.38
C SER A 130 14.98 -2.35 -11.22
N THR A 131 15.88 -2.79 -12.11
CA THR A 131 17.28 -2.35 -12.18
C THR A 131 17.39 -0.82 -12.24
N LYS A 132 16.57 -0.17 -13.08
CA LYS A 132 16.52 1.31 -13.19
C LYS A 132 16.24 2.02 -11.87
N THR A 133 15.39 1.44 -11.02
CA THR A 133 15.06 2.01 -9.71
C THR A 133 16.19 1.75 -8.73
N ARG A 134 16.82 0.57 -8.79
CA ARG A 134 18.01 0.26 -7.99
C ARG A 134 19.17 1.21 -8.32
N ASP A 135 19.42 1.45 -9.59
CA ASP A 135 20.50 2.34 -10.06
C ASP A 135 20.22 3.79 -9.67
N TYR A 136 18.96 4.25 -9.79
CA TYR A 136 18.54 5.56 -9.30
C TYR A 136 18.90 5.75 -7.82
N PHE A 137 18.48 4.85 -6.93
CA PHE A 137 18.77 4.99 -5.50
C PHE A 137 20.24 4.77 -5.14
N ARG A 138 21.01 4.01 -5.94
CA ARG A 138 22.48 3.88 -5.78
C ARG A 138 23.23 5.14 -6.19
N SER A 139 22.69 5.92 -7.13
CA SER A 139 23.30 7.18 -7.58
C SER A 139 23.07 8.35 -6.63
N ILE A 140 22.23 8.20 -5.61
CA ILE A 140 21.95 9.24 -4.62
C ILE A 140 23.00 9.11 -3.50
N PRO A 141 23.79 10.17 -3.21
CA PRO A 141 24.68 10.18 -2.07
C PRO A 141 23.89 9.92 -0.79
N SER A 142 24.20 8.84 -0.08
CA SER A 142 23.73 8.68 1.30
C SER A 142 24.38 9.79 2.13
N ALA A 143 23.57 10.72 2.64
CA ALA A 143 24.05 11.73 3.56
C ALA A 143 24.77 11.03 4.74
N PRO A 144 25.91 11.57 5.21
CA PRO A 144 26.70 11.00 6.31
C PRO A 144 25.90 10.94 7.62
#